data_AF-A0A2N2XZH5-F1
#
_entry.id   AF-A0A2N2XZH5-F1
#
_cell.length_a   1.000
_cell.length_b   1.000
_cell.length_c   1.000
_cell.angle_alpha   90.00
_cell.angle_beta   90.00
_cell.angle_gamma   90.00
#
_symmetry.space_group_name_H-M   'P 1'
#
loop_
_entity.id
_entity.type
_entity.pdbx_description
1 polymer ?
#
loop_
_entity_poly.entity_id
_entity_poly.type
_entity_poly.pdbx_seq_one_letter_code
_entity_poly.pdbx_strand_id
1 'polypeptide(L)' 'LFGKVIIVPWQPSSEGFLVDFARVLKAKLPMGVSLHHLLLRETPTSFAEWYADDNP' A
#
# COMPACT_ATOMS: atom_id res chain seq x y z
N LEU A 1 -27.14 -6.85 -2.43
CA LEU A 1 -26.25 -5.80 -1.91
C LEU A 1 -24.89 -6.43 -1.54
N PHE A 2 -24.13 -6.94 -2.53
CA PHE A 2 -22.86 -7.68 -2.30
C PHE A 2 -21.82 -7.42 -3.41
N GLY A 3 -21.83 -6.22 -4.00
CA GLY A 3 -21.17 -5.99 -5.29
C GLY A 3 -19.65 -5.85 -5.31
N LYS A 4 -18.96 -5.73 -4.16
CA LYS A 4 -17.50 -5.53 -4.14
C LYS A 4 -16.85 -6.13 -2.88
N VAL A 5 -16.97 -7.44 -2.71
CA VAL A 5 -16.08 -8.15 -1.79
C VAL A 5 -14.80 -8.48 -2.55
N ILE A 6 -13.66 -7.98 -2.07
CA ILE A 6 -12.34 -8.33 -2.59
C ILE A 6 -11.70 -9.25 -1.56
N ILE A 7 -11.42 -10.49 -1.95
CA ILE A 7 -10.74 -11.45 -1.10
C ILE A 7 -9.23 -11.25 -1.28
N VAL A 8 -8.53 -11.05 -0.17
CA VAL A 8 -7.08 -10.89 -0.13
C VAL A 8 -6.46 -11.95 0.79
N PRO A 9 -5.24 -12.44 0.50
CA PRO A 9 -4.57 -13.46 1.31
C PRO A 9 -3.83 -12.88 2.52
N TRP A 10 -4.08 -11.62 2.86
CA TRP A 10 -3.41 -10.89 3.94
C TRP A 10 -4.45 -10.11 4.76
N GLN A 11 -4.06 -9.70 5.98
CA GLN A 11 -4.92 -8.95 6.88
C GLN A 11 -5.25 -7.58 6.27
N PRO A 12 -6.53 -7.23 6.02
CA PRO A 12 -6.90 -5.96 5.38
C PRO A 12 -6.79 -4.76 6.34
N SER A 13 -5.60 -4.55 6.92
CA SER A 13 -5.23 -3.37 7.72
C SER A 13 -4.52 -2.34 6.84
N SER A 14 -4.39 -1.11 7.33
CA SER A 14 -3.71 -0.01 6.62
C SER A 14 -2.28 -0.38 6.21
N GLU A 15 -1.55 -1.08 7.07
CA GLU A 15 -0.20 -1.59 6.81
C GLU A 15 -0.20 -2.68 5.73
N GLY A 16 -1.14 -3.63 5.79
CA GLY A 16 -1.28 -4.68 4.78
C GLY A 16 -1.58 -4.12 3.39
N PHE A 17 -2.45 -3.11 3.31
CA PHE A 17 -2.72 -2.37 2.08
C PHE A 17 -1.48 -1.65 1.57
N LEU A 18 -0.73 -0.96 2.43
CA LEU A 18 0.49 -0.24 2.02
C LEU A 18 1.54 -1.17 1.39
N VAL A 19 1.75 -2.35 1.97
CA VAL A 19 2.66 -3.36 1.40
C VAL A 19 2.19 -3.82 0.02
N ASP A 20 0.90 -4.11 -0.14
CA ASP A 20 0.35 -4.53 -1.43
C ASP A 20 0.42 -3.41 -2.47
N PHE A 21 0.11 -2.16 -2.07
CA PHE A 21 0.23 -0.99 -2.93
C PHE A 21 1.67 -0.73 -3.34
N ALA A 22 2.63 -0.83 -2.43
CA ALA A 22 4.05 -0.70 -2.74
C ALA A 22 4.48 -1.71 -3.79
N ARG A 23 4.07 -2.98 -3.64
CA ARG A 23 4.35 -4.05 -4.62
C ARG A 23 3.75 -3.74 -5.99
N VAL A 24 2.49 -3.33 -6.04
CA VAL A 24 1.79 -3.02 -7.30
C VAL A 24 2.39 -1.79 -7.98
N LEU A 25 2.75 -0.75 -7.21
CA LEU A 25 3.35 0.48 -7.72
C LEU A 25 4.78 0.24 -8.21
N LYS A 26 5.64 -0.41 -7.42
CA LYS A 26 7.02 -0.76 -7.82
C LYS A 26 7.05 -1.48 -9.18
N ALA A 27 6.09 -2.37 -9.45
CA ALA A 27 5.99 -3.10 -10.72
C ALA A 27 5.52 -2.25 -11.92
N LYS A 28 4.92 -1.08 -11.68
CA LYS A 28 4.35 -0.19 -12.72
C LYS A 28 5.12 1.10 -12.93
N LEU A 29 6.10 1.39 -12.07
CA LEU A 29 6.91 2.59 -12.21
C LEU A 29 7.80 2.52 -13.46
N PRO A 30 7.97 3.64 -14.18
CA PRO A 30 8.84 3.69 -15.35
C PRO A 30 10.31 3.57 -14.94
N MET A 31 11.15 3.20 -15.92
CA MET A 31 12.59 3.11 -15.72
C MET A 31 13.17 4.44 -15.22
N GLY A 32 14.01 4.38 -14.19
CA GLY A 32 14.62 5.56 -13.57
C GLY A 32 13.77 6.23 -12.49
N VAL A 33 12.57 5.72 -12.19
CA VAL A 33 11.73 6.20 -11.08
C VAL A 33 11.62 5.11 -10.02
N SER A 34 11.86 5.47 -8.77
CA SER A 34 11.70 4.59 -7.61
C SER A 34 10.56 5.09 -6.70
N LEU A 35 9.93 4.14 -6.02
CA LEU A 35 8.96 4.45 -4.97
C LEU A 35 9.74 4.84 -3.71
N HIS A 36 9.52 6.05 -3.18
CA HIS A 36 10.18 6.51 -1.96
C HIS A 36 9.41 6.11 -0.70
N HIS A 37 8.15 6.53 -0.57
CA HIS A 37 7.30 6.22 0.56
C HIS A 37 5.82 6.24 0.15
N LEU A 38 4.98 5.64 0.98
CA LEU A 38 3.52 5.66 0.88
C LEU A 38 2.93 6.04 2.23
N LEU A 39 1.82 6.77 2.20
CA LEU A 39 1.04 7.12 3.38
C LEU A 39 -0.43 6.83 3.09
N LEU A 40 -1.06 6.05 3.96
CA LEU A 40 -2.47 5.70 3.87
C LEU A 40 -3.19 6.24 5.10
N ARG A 41 -4.19 7.10 4.87
CA ARG A 41 -5.07 7.63 5.93
C ARG A 41 -6.38 6.87 5.90
N GLU A 42 -6.65 6.12 6.96
CA GLU A 42 -7.96 5.49 7.17
C GLU A 42 -8.98 6.53 7.66
N THR A 43 -8.54 7.41 8.55
CA THR A 43 -9.33 8.53 9.07
C THR A 43 -8.46 9.80 9.16
N PRO A 44 -9.02 10.96 9.51
CA PRO A 44 -8.22 12.17 9.70
C PRO A 44 -7.10 12.03 10.76
N THR A 45 -7.33 11.20 11.78
CA THR A 45 -6.40 11.01 12.92
C THR A 45 -5.67 9.67 12.91
N SER A 46 -6.05 8.73 12.03
CA SER A 46 -5.41 7.41 11.91
C SER A 46 -4.77 7.25 10.53
N PHE A 47 -3.47 7.01 10.53
CA PHE A 47 -2.68 6.82 9.32
C PHE A 47 -1.58 5.78 9.53
N ALA A 48 -1.17 5.15 8.45
CA ALA A 48 0.00 4.28 8.39
C ALA A 48 0.95 4.77 7.29
N GLU A 49 2.23 4.45 7.45
CA GLU A 49 3.28 4.81 6.51
C GLU A 49 4.09 3.58 6.13
N TRP A 50 4.63 3.61 4.92
CA TRP A 50 5.55 2.61 4.41
C TRP A 50 6.71 3.34 3.72
N TYR A 51 7.94 3.02 4.10
CA TYR A 51 9.15 3.64 3.57
C TYR A 51 9.97 2.59 2.82
N ALA A 52 10.49 2.95 1.65
CA ALA A 52 11.31 2.03 0.85
C ALA A 52 12.65 1.69 1.51
N ASP A 53 13.20 2.63 2.29
CA ASP A 53 14.47 2.44 3.00
C ASP A 53 14.37 1.38 4.12
N ASP A 54 13.21 1.30 4.78
CA ASP A 54 12.92 0.27 5.80
C ASP A 54 12.55 -1.07 5.17
N ASN A 55 12.21 -1.06 3.88
CA ASN A 55 11.60 -2.19 3.18
C ASN A 55 12.16 -2.33 1.76
N PRO A 56 13.46 -2.69 1.64
CA PRO A 56 14.19 -2.78 0.37
C PRO A 56 13.47 -3.66 -0.66
#